data_AF-U7L992-F1
#
_entry.id   AF-U7L992-F1
#
_cell.length_a   1.000
_cell.length_b   1.000
_cell.length_c   1.000
_cell.angle_alpha   90.00
_cell.angle_beta   90.00
_cell.angle_gamma   90.00
#
_symmetry.space_group_name_H-M   'P 1'
#
loop_
_entity.id
_entity.type
_entity.pdbx_description
1 polymer ?
#
loop_
_entity_poly.entity_id
_entity_poly.type
_entity_poly.pdbx_seq_one_letter_code
_entity_poly.pdbx_strand_id
1 'polypeptide(L)'
;MLESMQSVAVYCGSATGNSPAYTQAAQELGTELARRGLNLVYGGGNIGLMREVAQACLAAGGTVTGVMPQSLVDLEISHPGLTTLEVVGSMAERKTRMEQLADAYICLPGGVGTLEELTEVLTLQQLGHIRGPVGLVNTADFWRPFYAMYAAMAESGFILPRFVDALVMKEKPQDILDEFSHWSYPGTKWDND
;
A
#
# COMPACT_ATOMS: atom_id res chain seq x y z
N MET A 1 4.76 7.89 18.14
CA MET A 1 4.89 7.08 16.91
C MET A 1 3.80 7.37 15.87
N LEU A 2 2.61 7.86 16.25
CA LEU A 2 1.71 8.57 15.32
C LEU A 2 2.15 9.98 14.94
N GLU A 3 2.95 10.65 15.77
CA GLU A 3 3.32 12.06 15.54
C GLU A 3 4.19 12.30 14.30
N SER A 4 4.57 11.27 13.54
CA SER A 4 5.45 11.41 12.37
C SER A 4 4.96 10.75 11.07
N MET A 5 3.84 10.02 11.04
CA MET A 5 3.36 9.42 9.78
C MET A 5 2.71 10.52 8.94
N GLN A 6 3.31 10.85 7.79
CA GLN A 6 2.85 11.92 6.90
C GLN A 6 2.33 11.38 5.57
N SER A 7 2.87 10.24 5.12
CA SER A 7 2.53 9.66 3.82
C SER A 7 2.27 8.16 3.90
N VAL A 8 1.30 7.69 3.12
CA VAL A 8 0.98 6.26 2.98
C VAL A 8 1.09 5.85 1.51
N ALA A 9 1.92 4.86 1.22
CA ALA A 9 1.97 4.23 -0.08
C ALA A 9 0.79 3.25 -0.23
N VAL A 10 0.04 3.37 -1.32
CA VAL A 10 -1.06 2.45 -1.66
C VAL A 10 -0.73 1.69 -2.93
N TYR A 11 -0.71 0.36 -2.80
CA TYR A 11 -0.61 -0.58 -3.91
C TYR A 11 -1.99 -1.17 -4.18
N CYS A 12 -2.42 -1.16 -5.45
CA CYS A 12 -3.77 -1.59 -5.83
C CYS A 12 -3.87 -1.95 -7.31
N GLY A 13 -4.94 -2.64 -7.68
CA GLY A 13 -5.17 -3.06 -9.06
C GLY A 13 -5.46 -1.91 -10.03
N SER A 14 -4.87 -2.00 -11.24
CA SER A 14 -5.26 -1.20 -12.41
C SER A 14 -6.61 -1.63 -13.01
N ALA A 15 -7.21 -2.70 -12.50
CA ALA A 15 -8.60 -3.11 -12.74
C ALA A 15 -9.46 -2.87 -11.49
N THR A 16 -10.77 -2.73 -11.65
CA THR A 16 -11.73 -2.56 -10.52
C THR A 16 -12.13 -3.88 -9.86
N GLY A 17 -11.78 -5.02 -10.46
CA GLY A 17 -12.27 -6.34 -10.04
C GLY A 17 -13.74 -6.58 -10.42
N ASN A 18 -14.31 -7.65 -9.88
CA ASN A 18 -15.65 -8.16 -10.20
C ASN A 18 -16.70 -7.91 -9.10
N SER A 19 -16.35 -7.14 -8.06
CA SER A 19 -17.24 -6.80 -6.96
C SER A 19 -17.18 -5.29 -6.70
N PRO A 20 -18.33 -4.61 -6.55
CA PRO A 20 -18.35 -3.18 -6.20
C PRO A 20 -17.69 -2.89 -4.84
N ALA A 21 -17.58 -3.90 -3.97
CA ALA A 21 -16.93 -3.77 -2.67
C ALA A 21 -15.46 -3.30 -2.80
N TYR A 22 -14.75 -3.70 -3.86
CA TYR A 22 -13.35 -3.29 -4.06
C TYR A 22 -13.22 -1.81 -4.38
N THR A 23 -14.09 -1.29 -5.26
CA THR A 23 -14.17 0.14 -5.55
C THR A 23 -14.57 0.93 -4.30
N GLN A 24 -15.56 0.44 -3.54
CA GLN A 24 -15.96 1.07 -2.29
C GLN A 24 -14.80 1.13 -1.28
N ALA A 25 -14.06 0.05 -1.09
CA ALA A 25 -12.91 0.02 -0.20
C ALA A 25 -11.78 0.97 -0.65
N ALA A 26 -11.56 1.10 -1.95
CA ALA A 26 -10.59 2.07 -2.49
C ALA A 26 -11.02 3.52 -2.21
N GLN A 27 -12.31 3.82 -2.39
CA GLN A 27 -12.86 5.15 -2.11
C GLN A 27 -12.81 5.48 -0.62
N GLU A 28 -13.21 4.53 0.24
CA GLU A 28 -13.13 4.66 1.70
C GLU A 28 -11.69 4.91 2.17
N LEU A 29 -10.72 4.19 1.62
CA LEU A 29 -9.30 4.40 1.94
C LEU A 29 -8.85 5.81 1.53
N GLY A 30 -9.13 6.23 0.30
CA GLY A 30 -8.73 7.55 -0.19
C GLY A 30 -9.30 8.68 0.66
N THR A 31 -10.61 8.62 0.96
CA THR A 31 -11.27 9.60 1.84
C THR A 31 -10.68 9.60 3.25
N GLU A 32 -10.39 8.43 3.82
CA GLU A 32 -9.85 8.34 5.18
C GLU A 32 -8.42 8.88 5.28
N LEU A 33 -7.57 8.65 4.27
CA LEU A 33 -6.24 9.25 4.20
C LEU A 33 -6.32 10.79 4.21
N ALA A 34 -7.18 11.36 3.36
CA ALA A 34 -7.41 12.80 3.30
C ALA A 34 -7.92 13.35 4.65
N ARG A 35 -8.89 12.67 5.28
CA ARG A 35 -9.46 13.07 6.57
C ARG A 35 -8.41 13.10 7.69
N ARG A 36 -7.42 12.20 7.63
CA ARG A 36 -6.29 12.15 8.57
C ARG A 36 -5.15 13.10 8.22
N GLY A 37 -5.25 13.83 7.10
CA GLY A 37 -4.18 14.70 6.61
C GLY A 37 -2.95 13.93 6.12
N LEU A 38 -3.13 12.67 5.70
CA LEU A 38 -2.06 11.82 5.19
C LEU A 38 -1.97 11.97 3.67
N ASN A 39 -0.77 12.18 3.17
CA ASN A 39 -0.51 12.19 1.73
C ASN A 39 -0.60 10.77 1.16
N LEU A 40 -1.37 10.61 0.08
CA LEU A 40 -1.44 9.36 -0.66
C LEU A 40 -0.27 9.28 -1.65
N VAL A 41 0.58 8.26 -1.53
CA VAL A 41 1.61 7.93 -2.52
C VAL A 41 1.15 6.71 -3.31
N TYR A 42 1.15 6.76 -4.64
CA TYR A 42 0.72 5.60 -5.46
C TYR A 42 1.37 5.61 -6.86
N GLY A 43 0.99 4.67 -7.73
CA GLY A 43 1.57 4.48 -9.06
C GLY A 43 1.23 5.51 -10.15
N GLY A 44 0.42 6.54 -9.89
CA GLY A 44 0.13 7.62 -10.85
C GLY A 44 -0.93 7.32 -11.93
N GLY A 45 -1.39 6.08 -12.06
CA GLY A 45 -2.37 5.65 -13.06
C GLY A 45 -3.80 6.14 -12.80
N ASN A 46 -4.57 6.38 -13.88
CA ASN A 46 -5.95 6.88 -13.83
C ASN A 46 -6.99 5.83 -14.24
N ILE A 47 -6.75 4.57 -13.89
CA ILE A 47 -7.60 3.41 -14.21
C ILE A 47 -7.83 2.52 -12.98
N GLY A 48 -8.82 1.64 -13.02
CA GLY A 48 -9.07 0.65 -11.96
C GLY A 48 -9.22 1.26 -10.57
N LEU A 49 -8.77 0.52 -9.54
CA LEU A 49 -8.79 1.00 -8.15
C LEU A 49 -7.80 2.14 -7.92
N MET A 50 -6.73 2.23 -8.72
CA MET A 50 -5.76 3.34 -8.68
C MET A 50 -6.47 4.69 -8.87
N ARG A 51 -7.38 4.79 -9.85
CA ARG A 51 -8.22 5.98 -10.02
C ARG A 51 -9.12 6.22 -8.82
N GLU A 52 -9.83 5.19 -8.36
CA GLU A 52 -10.86 5.32 -7.33
C GLU A 52 -10.28 5.84 -6.00
N VAL A 53 -9.11 5.31 -5.57
CA VAL A 53 -8.44 5.79 -4.35
C VAL A 53 -7.90 7.22 -4.49
N ALA A 54 -7.30 7.55 -5.64
CA ALA A 54 -6.77 8.88 -5.89
C ALA A 54 -7.88 9.94 -5.96
N GLN A 55 -8.96 9.66 -6.68
CA GLN A 55 -10.10 10.58 -6.79
C GLN A 55 -10.80 10.79 -5.46
N ALA A 56 -11.01 9.72 -4.67
CA ALA A 56 -11.64 9.86 -3.36
C ALA A 56 -10.78 10.66 -2.37
N CYS A 57 -9.46 10.52 -2.42
CA CYS A 57 -8.53 11.33 -1.62
C CYS A 57 -8.62 12.81 -2.02
N LEU A 58 -8.49 13.12 -3.32
CA LEU A 58 -8.57 14.50 -3.83
C LEU A 58 -9.94 15.15 -3.55
N ALA A 59 -11.04 14.41 -3.75
CA ALA A 59 -12.39 14.90 -3.51
C ALA A 59 -12.65 15.24 -2.03
N ALA A 60 -11.96 14.54 -1.12
CA ALA A 60 -11.98 14.81 0.32
C ALA A 60 -10.98 15.92 0.75
N GLY A 61 -10.29 16.56 -0.20
CA GLY A 61 -9.35 17.65 0.06
C GLY A 61 -7.95 17.19 0.47
N GLY A 62 -7.62 15.92 0.29
CA GLY A 62 -6.29 15.36 0.55
C GLY A 62 -5.29 15.65 -0.56
N THR A 63 -4.02 15.26 -0.33
CA THR A 63 -2.94 15.36 -1.31
C THR A 63 -2.57 14.00 -1.87
N VAL A 64 -2.21 13.97 -3.16
CA VAL A 64 -1.82 12.73 -3.85
C VAL A 64 -0.55 12.94 -4.65
N THR A 65 0.46 12.11 -4.37
CA THR A 65 1.70 11.97 -5.13
C THR A 65 1.67 10.70 -5.96
N GLY A 66 1.68 10.85 -7.29
CA GLY A 66 1.90 9.74 -8.21
C GLY A 66 3.38 9.56 -8.53
N VAL A 67 3.83 8.32 -8.67
CA VAL A 67 5.16 7.98 -9.21
C VAL A 67 4.99 7.01 -10.36
N MET A 68 5.50 7.37 -11.54
CA MET A 68 5.29 6.58 -12.75
C MET A 68 6.54 6.59 -13.63
N PRO A 69 6.95 5.46 -14.23
CA PRO A 69 8.01 5.49 -15.24
C PRO A 69 7.51 6.15 -16.52
N GLN A 70 8.41 6.79 -17.26
CA GLN A 70 8.06 7.46 -18.52
C GLN A 70 7.32 6.56 -19.52
N SER A 71 7.62 5.25 -19.52
CA SER A 71 6.99 4.25 -20.39
C SER A 71 5.51 4.00 -20.10
N LEU A 72 5.02 4.32 -18.89
CA LEU A 72 3.63 4.08 -18.49
C LEU A 72 2.75 5.33 -18.55
N VAL A 73 3.34 6.52 -18.74
CA VAL A 73 2.61 7.80 -18.82
C VAL A 73 1.49 7.75 -19.87
N ASP A 74 1.79 7.19 -21.04
CA ASP A 74 0.84 7.08 -22.16
C ASP A 74 -0.07 5.85 -22.05
N LEU A 75 0.36 4.79 -21.35
CA LEU A 75 -0.36 3.51 -21.29
C LEU A 75 -1.38 3.45 -20.16
N GLU A 76 -1.04 3.97 -18.98
CA GLU A 76 -1.92 3.93 -17.80
C GLU A 76 -2.74 5.20 -17.63
N ILE A 77 -2.58 6.15 -18.57
CA ILE A 77 -3.16 7.49 -18.58
C ILE A 77 -2.83 8.20 -17.26
N SER A 78 -1.81 9.06 -17.26
CA SER A 78 -1.49 9.86 -16.07
C SER A 78 -2.73 10.58 -15.52
N HIS A 79 -2.92 10.54 -14.20
CA HIS A 79 -4.05 11.21 -13.57
C HIS A 79 -3.81 12.75 -13.57
N PRO A 80 -4.59 13.56 -14.32
CA PRO A 80 -4.25 14.97 -14.53
C PRO A 80 -4.49 15.85 -13.30
N GLY A 81 -5.29 15.38 -12.34
CA GLY A 81 -5.62 16.11 -11.12
C GLY A 81 -4.74 15.82 -9.91
N LEU A 82 -3.61 15.13 -10.07
CA LEU A 82 -2.72 14.82 -8.94
C LEU A 82 -2.08 16.10 -8.38
N THR A 83 -1.80 16.10 -7.07
CA THR A 83 -1.05 17.19 -6.43
C THR A 83 0.38 17.24 -6.97
N THR A 84 1.01 16.07 -7.10
CA THR A 84 2.34 15.90 -7.67
C THR A 84 2.39 14.62 -8.50
N LEU A 85 3.09 14.65 -9.63
CA LEU A 85 3.46 13.46 -10.41
C LEU A 85 4.98 13.45 -10.61
N GLU A 86 5.64 12.42 -10.11
CA GLU A 86 7.07 12.20 -10.31
C GLU A 86 7.29 11.15 -11.42
N VAL A 87 7.99 11.56 -12.48
CA VAL A 87 8.33 10.68 -13.60
C VAL A 87 9.75 10.14 -13.43
N VAL A 88 9.90 8.82 -13.51
CA VAL A 88 11.18 8.11 -13.31
C VAL A 88 11.59 7.27 -14.53
N GLY A 89 12.81 6.75 -14.53
CA GLY A 89 13.40 6.03 -15.68
C GLY A 89 12.99 4.56 -15.78
N SER A 90 12.58 3.92 -14.67
CA SER A 90 12.27 2.48 -14.66
C SER A 90 11.22 2.08 -13.62
N MET A 91 10.70 0.85 -13.73
CA MET A 91 9.81 0.26 -12.72
C MET A 91 10.51 0.07 -11.36
N ALA A 92 11.79 -0.26 -11.35
CA ALA A 92 12.56 -0.41 -10.10
C ALA A 92 12.74 0.95 -9.40
N GLU A 93 13.03 2.02 -10.16
CA GLU A 93 13.08 3.38 -9.64
C GLU A 93 11.71 3.84 -9.13
N ARG A 94 10.62 3.45 -9.80
CA ARG A 94 9.24 3.77 -9.37
C ARG A 94 8.97 3.25 -7.97
N LYS A 95 9.24 1.96 -7.71
CA LYS A 95 8.98 1.32 -6.41
C LYS A 95 9.87 1.91 -5.32
N THR A 96 11.18 1.99 -5.59
CA THR A 96 12.15 2.67 -4.70
C THR A 96 11.68 4.07 -4.32
N ARG A 97 11.19 4.84 -5.29
CA ARG A 97 10.75 6.21 -5.04
C ARG A 97 9.45 6.28 -4.24
N MET A 98 8.48 5.40 -4.52
CA MET A 98 7.27 5.29 -3.69
C MET A 98 7.62 4.93 -2.24
N GLU A 99 8.57 4.04 -2.02
CA GLU A 99 9.03 3.63 -0.69
C GLU A 99 9.72 4.75 0.08
N GLN A 100 10.53 5.57 -0.61
CA GLN A 100 11.18 6.75 -0.03
C GLN A 100 10.20 7.86 0.35
N LEU A 101 9.04 7.91 -0.29
CA LEU A 101 8.03 8.95 -0.09
C LEU A 101 7.00 8.58 0.99
N ALA A 102 7.01 7.33 1.48
CA ALA A 102 5.99 6.79 2.34
C ALA A 102 6.54 6.34 3.70
N ASP A 103 5.70 6.48 4.72
CA ASP A 103 5.99 6.06 6.10
C ASP A 103 5.26 4.76 6.46
N ALA A 104 4.25 4.37 5.67
CA ALA A 104 3.44 3.17 5.83
C ALA A 104 2.88 2.70 4.48
N TYR A 105 2.44 1.44 4.41
CA TYR A 105 2.10 0.79 3.14
C TYR A 105 0.76 0.04 3.27
N ILE A 106 -0.15 0.26 2.32
CA ILE A 106 -1.46 -0.40 2.32
C ILE A 106 -1.69 -1.05 0.94
N CYS A 107 -2.13 -2.30 0.96
CA CYS A 107 -2.51 -3.04 -0.24
C CYS A 107 -4.03 -3.21 -0.31
N LEU A 108 -4.65 -2.55 -1.29
CA LEU A 108 -6.00 -2.88 -1.75
C LEU A 108 -5.95 -4.10 -2.68
N PRO A 109 -7.10 -4.73 -2.97
CA PRO A 109 -7.17 -5.81 -3.96
C PRO A 109 -6.48 -5.47 -5.29
N GLY A 110 -5.80 -6.45 -5.89
CA GLY A 110 -4.99 -6.18 -7.07
C GLY A 110 -4.46 -7.43 -7.76
N GLY A 111 -3.67 -7.22 -8.81
CA GLY A 111 -3.09 -8.31 -9.61
C GLY A 111 -1.69 -8.67 -9.17
N VAL A 112 -0.95 -9.30 -10.08
CA VAL A 112 0.47 -9.67 -9.88
C VAL A 112 1.34 -8.45 -9.58
N GLY A 113 1.08 -7.30 -10.19
CA GLY A 113 1.83 -6.06 -9.89
C GLY A 113 1.68 -5.63 -8.44
N THR A 114 0.46 -5.63 -7.90
CA THR A 114 0.20 -5.33 -6.49
C THR A 114 0.85 -6.35 -5.55
N LEU A 115 0.84 -7.64 -5.92
CA LEU A 115 1.50 -8.68 -5.14
C LEU A 115 3.03 -8.48 -5.14
N GLU A 116 3.61 -8.11 -6.28
CA GLU A 116 5.04 -7.84 -6.41
C GLU A 116 5.47 -6.68 -5.50
N GLU A 117 4.76 -5.56 -5.56
CA GLU A 117 4.94 -4.39 -4.69
C GLU A 117 4.80 -4.76 -3.19
N LEU A 118 3.77 -5.56 -2.84
CA LEU A 118 3.58 -6.06 -1.46
C LEU A 118 4.77 -6.90 -0.99
N THR A 119 5.19 -7.89 -1.78
CA THR A 119 6.28 -8.79 -1.38
C THR A 119 7.63 -8.08 -1.26
N GLU A 120 7.85 -7.02 -2.04
CA GLU A 120 9.03 -6.18 -1.93
C GLU A 120 9.04 -5.41 -0.60
N VAL A 121 7.96 -4.71 -0.25
CA VAL A 121 7.93 -3.98 1.03
C VAL A 121 8.00 -4.89 2.24
N LEU A 122 7.42 -6.09 2.19
CA LEU A 122 7.59 -7.11 3.24
C LEU A 122 9.05 -7.57 3.37
N THR A 123 9.77 -7.67 2.25
CA THR A 123 11.20 -8.01 2.24
C THR A 123 12.03 -6.87 2.82
N LEU A 124 11.80 -5.64 2.36
CA LEU A 124 12.50 -4.45 2.83
C LEU A 124 12.25 -4.16 4.32
N GLN A 125 11.06 -4.50 4.83
CA GLN A 125 10.75 -4.43 6.26
C GLN A 125 11.60 -5.43 7.05
N GLN A 126 11.69 -6.68 6.61
CA GLN A 126 12.54 -7.69 7.27
C GLN A 126 14.03 -7.33 7.26
N LEU A 127 14.49 -6.64 6.22
CA LEU A 127 15.86 -6.15 6.08
C LEU A 127 16.13 -4.84 6.86
N GLY A 128 15.09 -4.19 7.39
CA GLY A 128 15.18 -2.94 8.15
C GLY A 128 15.40 -1.69 7.32
N HIS A 129 15.22 -1.77 6.00
CA HIS A 129 15.22 -0.61 5.09
C HIS A 129 13.93 0.20 5.20
N ILE A 130 12.82 -0.50 5.43
CA ILE A 130 11.52 0.08 5.76
C ILE A 130 11.20 -0.27 7.20
N ARG A 131 10.71 0.72 7.96
CA ARG A 131 10.31 0.54 9.37
C ARG A 131 8.84 0.85 9.63
N GLY A 132 8.10 1.17 8.58
CA GLY A 132 6.67 1.44 8.63
C GLY A 132 5.82 0.17 8.68
N PRO A 133 4.56 0.28 9.14
CA PRO A 133 3.60 -0.82 9.08
C PRO A 133 3.18 -1.13 7.64
N VAL A 134 2.81 -2.39 7.40
CA VAL A 134 2.24 -2.88 6.13
C VAL A 134 0.85 -3.43 6.43
N GLY A 135 -0.14 -3.04 5.62
CA GLY A 135 -1.56 -3.35 5.82
C GLY A 135 -2.22 -3.95 4.59
N LEU A 136 -3.12 -4.92 4.80
CA LEU A 136 -3.95 -5.55 3.77
C LEU A 136 -5.42 -5.21 3.99
N VAL A 137 -6.05 -4.53 3.02
CA VAL A 137 -7.49 -4.30 3.01
C VAL A 137 -8.20 -5.56 2.50
N ASN A 138 -8.58 -6.43 3.43
CA ASN A 138 -9.15 -7.76 3.15
C ASN A 138 -10.65 -7.70 2.84
N THR A 139 -11.05 -6.81 1.93
CA THR A 139 -12.43 -6.72 1.45
C THR A 139 -12.81 -8.00 0.72
N ALA A 140 -14.00 -8.55 1.04
CA ALA A 140 -14.51 -9.80 0.45
C ALA A 140 -13.51 -10.97 0.50
N ASP A 141 -12.70 -11.04 1.56
CA ASP A 141 -11.71 -12.09 1.79
C ASP A 141 -10.59 -12.20 0.75
N PHE A 142 -10.37 -11.13 -0.01
CA PHE A 142 -9.42 -11.11 -1.12
C PHE A 142 -7.99 -11.54 -0.71
N TRP A 143 -7.50 -11.05 0.43
CA TRP A 143 -6.12 -11.28 0.89
C TRP A 143 -5.96 -12.51 1.78
N ARG A 144 -7.06 -13.13 2.23
CA ARG A 144 -7.04 -14.30 3.12
C ARG A 144 -6.20 -15.46 2.57
N PRO A 145 -6.25 -15.82 1.27
CA PRO A 145 -5.39 -16.86 0.70
C PRO A 145 -3.90 -16.52 0.76
N PHE A 146 -3.53 -15.26 0.49
CA PHE A 146 -2.13 -14.81 0.57
C PHE A 146 -1.64 -14.85 2.02
N TYR A 147 -2.43 -14.35 2.98
CA TYR A 147 -2.07 -14.39 4.39
C TYR A 147 -1.85 -15.82 4.89
N ALA A 148 -2.71 -16.76 4.49
CA ALA A 148 -2.54 -18.18 4.82
C ALA A 148 -1.23 -18.76 4.24
N MET A 149 -0.89 -18.42 2.99
CA MET A 149 0.39 -18.80 2.39
C MET A 149 1.58 -18.20 3.16
N TYR A 150 1.51 -16.93 3.53
CA TYR A 150 2.57 -16.23 4.27
C TYR A 150 2.78 -16.83 5.67
N ALA A 151 1.69 -17.15 6.38
CA ALA A 151 1.74 -17.87 7.65
C ALA A 151 2.36 -19.27 7.49
N ALA A 152 2.00 -20.02 6.45
CA ALA A 152 2.58 -21.34 6.18
C ALA A 152 4.09 -21.29 5.90
N MET A 153 4.60 -20.19 5.32
CA MET A 153 6.05 -19.97 5.18
C MET A 153 6.73 -19.84 6.55
N ALA A 154 6.07 -19.20 7.52
CA ALA A 154 6.58 -19.09 8.88
C ALA A 154 6.53 -20.43 9.63
N GLU A 155 5.41 -21.17 9.52
CA GLU A 155 5.30 -22.53 10.07
C GLU A 155 6.36 -23.47 9.50
N SER A 156 6.73 -23.28 8.23
CA SER A 156 7.78 -24.05 7.54
C SER A 156 9.19 -23.53 7.82
N GLY A 157 9.37 -22.50 8.64
CA GLY A 157 10.68 -21.96 9.03
C GLY A 157 11.37 -21.07 8.01
N PHE A 158 10.67 -20.61 6.96
CA PHE A 158 11.24 -19.68 5.96
C PHE A 158 11.11 -18.21 6.36
N ILE A 159 10.20 -17.89 7.30
CA ILE A 159 9.93 -16.55 7.82
C ILE A 159 9.80 -16.64 9.35
N LEU A 160 10.20 -15.60 10.08
CA LEU A 160 9.99 -15.55 11.52
C LEU A 160 8.53 -15.18 11.84
N PRO A 161 7.86 -15.83 12.81
CA PRO A 161 6.45 -15.57 13.14
C PRO A 161 6.11 -14.10 13.40
N ARG A 162 7.02 -13.34 14.04
CA ARG A 162 6.85 -11.91 14.32
C ARG A 162 6.58 -11.04 13.08
N PHE A 163 7.04 -11.46 11.89
CA PHE A 163 6.74 -10.74 10.64
C PHE A 163 5.33 -11.03 10.12
N VAL A 164 4.79 -12.22 10.41
CA VAL A 164 3.38 -12.54 10.15
C VAL A 164 2.49 -11.74 11.09
N ASP A 165 2.83 -11.70 12.39
CA ASP A 165 2.08 -10.95 13.41
C ASP A 165 2.10 -9.43 13.15
N ALA A 166 3.19 -8.92 12.57
CA ALA A 166 3.32 -7.50 12.22
C ALA A 166 2.52 -7.08 10.98
N LEU A 167 2.07 -8.03 10.14
CA LEU A 167 1.28 -7.73 8.95
C LEU A 167 -0.18 -7.49 9.33
N VAL A 168 -0.61 -6.23 9.24
CA VAL A 168 -1.98 -5.85 9.62
C VAL A 168 -2.95 -6.28 8.52
N MET A 169 -4.00 -7.01 8.87
CA MET A 169 -5.09 -7.34 7.94
C MET A 169 -6.44 -7.00 8.57
N LYS A 170 -7.20 -6.13 7.93
CA LYS A 170 -8.56 -5.74 8.36
C LYS A 170 -9.48 -5.63 7.15
N GLU A 171 -10.78 -5.74 7.37
CA GLU A 171 -11.77 -5.61 6.29
C GLU A 171 -11.93 -4.15 5.82
N LYS A 172 -11.86 -3.20 6.76
CA LYS A 172 -12.10 -1.78 6.50
C LYS A 172 -10.78 -0.98 6.54
N PRO A 173 -10.60 -0.01 5.62
CA PRO A 173 -9.43 0.87 5.61
C PRO A 173 -9.18 1.63 6.92
N GLN A 174 -10.25 2.12 7.55
CA GLN A 174 -10.16 2.86 8.81
C GLN A 174 -9.50 2.02 9.92
N ASP A 175 -9.89 0.75 10.05
CA ASP A 175 -9.38 -0.15 11.09
C ASP A 175 -7.88 -0.43 10.90
N ILE A 176 -7.38 -0.41 9.66
CA ILE A 176 -5.94 -0.54 9.37
C ILE A 176 -5.20 0.70 9.87
N LEU A 177 -5.70 1.89 9.53
CA LEU A 177 -5.06 3.15 9.92
C LEU A 177 -5.13 3.39 11.44
N ASP A 178 -6.17 2.87 12.11
CA ASP A 178 -6.25 2.84 13.58
C ASP A 178 -5.24 1.87 14.19
N GLU A 179 -5.02 0.69 13.57
CA GLU A 179 -4.00 -0.27 14.03
C GLU A 179 -2.58 0.28 13.82
N PHE A 180 -2.30 0.91 12.68
CA PHE A 180 -0.99 1.55 12.39
C PHE A 180 -0.57 2.55 13.47
N SER A 181 -1.56 3.13 14.14
CA SER A 181 -1.41 4.13 15.18
C SER A 181 -0.73 3.57 16.45
N HIS A 182 -0.88 2.26 16.68
CA HIS A 182 -0.34 1.52 17.82
C HIS A 182 0.74 0.52 17.43
N TRP A 183 0.98 0.35 16.13
CA TRP A 183 1.92 -0.62 15.60
C TRP A 183 3.38 -0.24 15.90
N SER A 184 4.23 -1.24 16.10
CA SER A 184 5.67 -1.08 16.28
C SER A 184 6.49 -2.00 15.40
N TYR A 185 7.63 -1.50 14.92
CA TYR A 185 8.55 -2.25 14.07
C TYR A 185 9.02 -3.56 14.73
N PRO A 186 8.85 -4.73 14.08
CA PRO A 186 9.11 -6.05 14.68
C PRO A 186 10.60 -6.43 14.74
N GLY A 187 11.52 -5.51 14.44
CA GLY A 187 12.95 -5.80 14.34
C GLY A 187 13.35 -6.37 12.98
N THR A 188 14.66 -6.50 12.76
CA THR A 188 15.22 -7.09 11.54
C THR A 188 15.20 -8.61 11.59
N LYS A 189 15.45 -9.28 10.45
CA LYS A 189 15.58 -10.74 10.37
C LYS A 189 16.68 -11.32 11.27
N TRP A 190 17.67 -10.52 11.65
CA TRP A 190 18.83 -10.93 12.46
C TRP A 190 18.74 -10.49 13.91
N ASP A 191 17.68 -9.76 14.29
CA ASP A 191 17.45 -9.44 15.68
C ASP A 191 17.13 -10.75 16.42
N ASN A 192 17.99 -11.10 17.36
CA ASN A 192 17.78 -12.22 18.25
C ASN A 192 16.87 -11.72 19.38
N ASP A 193 15.65 -12.24 19.44
CA ASP A 193 14.78 -12.09 20.62
C ASP A 193 15.30 -12.95 21.78
#